data_AF-A0A946ZS38-F1
#
_entry.id   AF-A0A946ZS38-F1
#
_cell.length_a   1.000
_cell.length_b   1.000
_cell.length_c   1.000
_cell.angle_alpha   90.00
_cell.angle_beta   90.00
_cell.angle_gamma   90.00
#
_symmetry.space_group_name_H-M   'P 1'
#
loop_
_entity.id
_entity.type
_entity.pdbx_description
1 polymer ?
#
loop_
_entity_poly.entity_id
_entity_poly.type
_entity_poly.pdbx_seq_one_letter_code
_entity_poly.pdbx_strand_id
1 'polypeptide(L)'
;AVTVRDRMGNVLNGTWSSRITDHGVLLNLEFDVLVDFTLEWFVYEIEPGKIKLYSEGGNKIILRSVCDVYDEEPNTLREILRECAWVIKKVKLNGDEIDRLLGYEFEFMAEGVVTLSNGVNTSTGSWEITTNAQGRLVMALTFGEDPNDPDRLDPNPNEVQFEWLLSDLRNDRLKFEIEGTAYELILQRVCDDTPNNSDGDVLEIRTAMMDGEWIVAQYKDGEVDETQNFMPYTFGFGEEHIMSITTGQTGVTRAGVWRVLRNSEGKLKVYLNAGVEGELIDLTDDWDFVSMSYNEANMQYDRIELKSYNDYNGSYDVLVFEKL
;
A
#
# COMPACT_ATOMS: atom_id res chain seq x y z
N ALA A 1 -32.26 2.13 13.70
CA ALA A 1 -31.22 2.05 14.75
C ALA A 1 -29.87 1.93 14.06
N VAL A 2 -28.87 2.62 14.57
CA VAL A 2 -27.48 2.57 14.10
C VAL A 2 -26.63 2.12 15.28
N THR A 3 -25.61 1.31 15.00
CA THR A 3 -24.66 0.87 16.02
C THR A 3 -23.26 1.22 15.54
N VAL A 4 -22.50 1.90 16.39
CA VAL A 4 -21.09 2.18 16.19
C VAL A 4 -20.30 1.30 17.15
N ARG A 5 -19.27 0.64 16.65
CA ARG A 5 -18.26 0.00 17.48
C ARG A 5 -16.99 0.80 17.35
N ASP A 6 -16.46 1.28 18.47
CA ASP A 6 -15.16 1.92 18.47
C ASP A 6 -14.03 0.89 18.37
N ARG A 7 -12.78 1.38 18.31
CA ARG A 7 -11.58 0.54 18.23
C ARG A 7 -11.34 -0.32 19.48
N MET A 8 -12.05 -0.09 20.58
CA MET A 8 -11.97 -0.89 21.81
C MET A 8 -13.11 -1.91 21.89
N GLY A 9 -13.97 -1.97 20.87
CA GLY A 9 -15.15 -2.83 20.86
C GLY A 9 -16.31 -2.29 21.70
N ASN A 10 -16.25 -1.07 22.20
CA ASN A 10 -17.38 -0.46 22.89
C ASN A 10 -18.52 -0.26 21.88
N VAL A 11 -19.69 -0.77 22.24
CA VAL A 11 -20.88 -0.69 21.41
C VAL A 11 -21.68 0.53 21.81
N LEU A 12 -21.84 1.46 20.87
CA LEU A 12 -22.62 2.67 21.03
C LEU A 12 -23.81 2.58 20.10
N ASN A 13 -25.00 2.55 20.70
CA ASN A 13 -26.24 2.51 19.96
C ASN A 13 -26.78 3.93 19.78
N GLY A 14 -27.35 4.16 18.61
CA GLY A 14 -27.96 5.43 18.24
C GLY A 14 -29.18 5.22 17.37
N THR A 15 -29.79 6.33 17.01
CA THR A 15 -30.85 6.36 16.00
C THR A 15 -30.34 7.01 14.73
N TRP A 16 -30.96 6.65 13.62
CA TRP A 16 -30.69 7.31 12.35
C TRP A 16 -32.00 7.49 11.60
N SER A 17 -32.07 8.54 10.80
CA SER A 17 -33.15 8.77 9.84
C SER A 17 -32.58 9.41 8.58
N SER A 18 -33.34 9.32 7.48
CA SER A 18 -32.96 9.95 6.22
C SER A 18 -34.13 10.76 5.66
N ARG A 19 -33.83 11.91 5.05
CA ARG A 19 -34.80 12.67 4.27
C ARG A 19 -34.20 13.15 2.95
N ILE A 20 -35.05 13.25 1.94
CA ILE A 20 -34.69 13.87 0.66
C ILE A 20 -34.97 15.37 0.79
N THR A 21 -34.02 16.19 0.37
CA THR A 21 -34.12 17.65 0.33
C THR A 21 -33.86 18.14 -1.09
N ASP A 22 -34.07 19.43 -1.33
CA ASP A 22 -33.72 20.07 -2.61
C ASP A 22 -32.21 19.99 -2.93
N HIS A 23 -31.38 19.72 -1.92
CA HIS A 23 -29.91 19.64 -2.01
C HIS A 23 -29.40 18.20 -1.93
N GLY A 24 -30.27 17.19 -2.07
CA GLY A 24 -29.92 15.78 -2.02
C GLY A 24 -30.37 15.07 -0.74
N VAL A 25 -29.77 13.91 -0.47
CA VAL A 25 -30.10 13.07 0.69
C VAL A 25 -29.39 13.61 1.92
N LEU A 26 -30.15 13.75 3.00
CA LEU A 26 -29.65 14.11 4.32
C LEU A 26 -29.86 12.92 5.25
N LEU A 27 -28.80 12.52 5.96
CA LEU A 27 -28.78 11.48 6.97
C LEU A 27 -28.66 12.15 8.35
N ASN A 28 -29.64 11.95 9.22
CA ASN A 28 -29.52 12.35 10.62
C ASN A 28 -28.98 11.16 11.41
N LEU A 29 -27.88 11.35 12.13
CA LEU A 29 -27.33 10.38 13.06
C LEU A 29 -27.44 10.96 14.46
N GLU A 30 -27.86 10.16 15.44
CA GLU A 30 -28.03 10.60 16.82
C GLU A 30 -27.55 9.54 17.80
N PHE A 31 -26.58 9.90 18.63
CA PHE A 31 -25.97 9.07 19.66
C PHE A 31 -25.97 9.80 21.00
N ASP A 32 -26.21 9.07 22.09
CA ASP A 32 -26.28 9.63 23.44
C ASP A 32 -24.91 10.15 23.94
N VAL A 33 -23.81 9.56 23.46
CA VAL A 33 -22.45 9.81 23.97
C VAL A 33 -21.51 10.37 22.90
N LEU A 34 -21.74 10.07 21.61
CA LEU A 34 -20.92 10.54 20.49
C LEU A 34 -21.49 11.85 19.91
N VAL A 35 -21.36 12.94 20.68
CA VAL A 35 -21.89 14.25 20.27
C VAL A 35 -21.34 14.74 18.93
N ASP A 36 -20.09 14.41 18.61
CA ASP A 36 -19.45 14.81 17.35
C ASP A 36 -20.04 14.07 16.12
N PHE A 37 -20.71 12.94 16.34
CA PHE A 37 -21.40 12.19 15.30
C PHE A 37 -22.90 12.48 15.25
N THR A 38 -23.45 13.13 16.28
CA THR A 38 -24.84 13.53 16.39
C THR A 38 -25.12 14.78 15.56
N LEU A 39 -25.16 14.61 14.24
CA LEU A 39 -25.26 15.69 13.25
C LEU A 39 -26.20 15.31 12.09
N GLU A 40 -26.64 16.35 11.38
CA GLU A 40 -27.23 16.22 10.05
C GLU A 40 -26.12 16.17 8.99
N TRP A 41 -26.07 15.07 8.24
CA TRP A 41 -25.05 14.76 7.27
C TRP A 41 -25.60 14.80 5.85
N PHE A 42 -25.07 15.69 5.02
CA PHE A 42 -25.37 15.71 3.59
C PHE A 42 -24.58 14.61 2.88
N VAL A 43 -25.26 13.79 2.09
CA VAL A 43 -24.64 12.80 1.22
C VAL A 43 -24.18 13.50 -0.06
N TYR A 44 -22.87 13.56 -0.29
CA TYR A 44 -22.31 14.18 -1.50
C TYR A 44 -21.74 13.19 -2.50
N GLU A 45 -21.53 11.94 -2.09
CA GLU A 45 -21.06 10.86 -2.96
C GLU A 45 -21.67 9.55 -2.48
N ILE A 46 -22.26 8.79 -3.41
CA ILE A 46 -22.79 7.45 -3.15
C ILE A 46 -22.38 6.54 -4.30
N GLU A 47 -21.62 5.50 -3.96
CA GLU A 47 -21.13 4.46 -4.85
C GLU A 47 -21.39 3.10 -4.18
N PRO A 48 -21.44 1.99 -4.93
CA PRO A 48 -21.52 0.67 -4.32
C PRO A 48 -20.46 0.48 -3.24
N GLY A 49 -20.88 0.19 -2.01
CA GLY A 49 -19.99 -0.02 -0.86
C GLY A 49 -19.33 1.24 -0.29
N LYS A 50 -19.72 2.46 -0.70
CA LYS A 50 -19.09 3.70 -0.23
C LYS A 50 -20.07 4.87 -0.20
N ILE A 51 -20.09 5.60 0.91
CA ILE A 51 -20.90 6.80 1.09
C ILE A 51 -19.99 7.88 1.68
N LYS A 52 -19.96 9.06 1.08
CA LYS A 52 -19.31 10.23 1.67
C LYS A 52 -20.34 11.24 2.16
N LEU A 53 -20.10 11.70 3.37
CA LEU A 53 -20.94 12.60 4.14
C LEU A 53 -20.17 13.87 4.47
N TYR A 54 -20.86 15.00 4.49
CA TYR A 54 -20.33 16.25 5.04
C TYR A 54 -21.37 16.95 5.90
N SER A 55 -20.92 17.74 6.87
CA SER A 55 -21.77 18.63 7.65
C SER A 55 -21.28 20.07 7.54
N GLU A 56 -22.09 21.01 8.06
CA GLU A 56 -21.61 22.38 8.31
C GLU A 56 -20.37 22.35 9.22
N GLY A 57 -19.49 23.35 9.06
CA GLY A 57 -18.20 23.41 9.78
C GLY A 57 -17.06 22.61 9.14
N GLY A 58 -17.31 21.93 8.01
CA GLY A 58 -16.27 21.24 7.24
C GLY A 58 -16.00 19.80 7.68
N ASN A 59 -16.79 19.24 8.61
CA ASN A 59 -16.66 17.85 9.02
C ASN A 59 -17.03 16.91 7.87
N LYS A 60 -16.31 15.81 7.74
CA LYS A 60 -16.51 14.80 6.70
C LYS A 60 -16.46 13.40 7.30
N ILE A 61 -17.34 12.53 6.82
CA ILE A 61 -17.27 11.08 7.11
C ILE A 61 -17.23 10.35 5.77
N ILE A 62 -16.33 9.37 5.66
CA ILE A 62 -16.32 8.42 4.55
C ILE A 62 -16.68 7.06 5.14
N LEU A 63 -17.90 6.62 4.88
CA LEU A 63 -18.37 5.28 5.23
C LEU A 63 -18.04 4.34 4.08
N ARG A 64 -17.49 3.17 4.41
CA ARG A 64 -17.31 2.07 3.47
C ARG A 64 -18.03 0.85 4.02
N SER A 65 -18.71 0.12 3.15
CA SER A 65 -19.27 -1.17 3.51
C SER A 65 -18.11 -2.12 3.73
N VAL A 66 -18.03 -2.65 4.94
CA VAL A 66 -17.08 -3.69 5.30
C VAL A 66 -17.91 -4.91 5.68
N CYS A 67 -17.95 -5.89 4.79
CA CYS A 67 -18.45 -7.21 5.12
C CYS A 67 -17.28 -8.04 5.67
N ASP A 68 -17.56 -9.03 6.51
CA ASP A 68 -16.64 -10.14 6.80
C ASP A 68 -15.36 -9.82 7.60
N VAL A 69 -15.25 -8.64 8.23
CA VAL A 69 -14.19 -8.38 9.25
C VAL A 69 -14.52 -9.01 10.61
N TYR A 70 -15.81 -9.26 10.84
CA TYR A 70 -16.34 -10.02 11.96
C TYR A 70 -16.88 -11.33 11.39
N ASP A 71 -16.08 -12.37 11.45
CA ASP A 71 -16.42 -13.69 10.92
C ASP A 71 -16.14 -14.72 12.01
N GLU A 72 -17.16 -15.49 12.39
CA GLU A 72 -17.00 -16.60 13.33
C GLU A 72 -16.30 -17.80 12.65
N GLU A 73 -16.20 -17.81 11.32
CA GLU A 73 -15.49 -18.81 10.53
C GLU A 73 -14.27 -18.18 9.80
N PRO A 74 -13.04 -18.31 10.33
CA PRO A 74 -11.81 -17.70 9.79
C PRO A 74 -11.40 -18.10 8.35
N ASN A 75 -12.21 -18.90 7.67
CA ASN A 75 -11.88 -19.48 6.37
C ASN A 75 -11.90 -18.45 5.25
N THR A 76 -12.73 -17.40 5.34
CA THR A 76 -12.86 -16.35 4.31
C THR A 76 -11.53 -15.62 4.07
N LEU A 77 -10.94 -15.04 5.12
CA LEU A 77 -9.63 -14.39 5.01
C LEU A 77 -8.51 -15.38 4.64
N ARG A 78 -8.58 -16.61 5.17
CA ARG A 78 -7.60 -17.66 4.86
C ARG A 78 -7.59 -18.03 3.38
N GLU A 79 -8.75 -18.08 2.74
CA GLU A 79 -8.88 -18.31 1.30
C GLU A 79 -8.35 -17.11 0.52
N ILE A 80 -8.80 -15.89 0.87
CA ILE A 80 -8.34 -14.64 0.22
C ILE A 80 -6.82 -14.49 0.25
N LEU A 81 -6.17 -14.76 1.40
CA LEU A 81 -4.72 -14.64 1.52
C LEU A 81 -3.95 -15.60 0.63
N ARG A 82 -4.50 -16.81 0.39
CA ARG A 82 -3.85 -17.87 -0.39
C ARG A 82 -4.06 -17.79 -1.89
N GLU A 83 -4.99 -16.94 -2.34
CA GLU A 83 -5.33 -16.87 -3.77
C GLU A 83 -4.26 -16.16 -4.62
N CYS A 84 -3.62 -15.13 -4.08
CA CYS A 84 -2.62 -14.32 -4.78
C CYS A 84 -1.53 -13.84 -3.81
N ALA A 85 -0.47 -13.26 -4.38
CA ALA A 85 0.57 -12.59 -3.61
C ALA A 85 0.07 -11.26 -3.02
N TRP A 86 0.71 -10.82 -1.94
CA TRP A 86 0.38 -9.59 -1.23
C TRP A 86 1.60 -8.71 -1.10
N VAL A 87 1.58 -7.57 -1.78
CA VAL A 87 2.67 -6.58 -1.75
C VAL A 87 2.45 -5.60 -0.61
N ILE A 88 3.50 -5.35 0.17
CA ILE A 88 3.49 -4.35 1.23
C ILE A 88 3.43 -2.96 0.61
N LYS A 89 2.34 -2.25 0.91
CA LYS A 89 2.17 -0.83 0.58
C LYS A 89 2.60 0.08 1.74
N LYS A 90 2.45 -0.40 2.98
CA LYS A 90 2.78 0.37 4.18
C LYS A 90 3.01 -0.54 5.37
N VAL A 91 4.06 -0.25 6.14
CA VAL A 91 4.22 -0.74 7.52
C VAL A 91 4.48 0.46 8.41
N LYS A 92 3.74 0.55 9.51
CA LYS A 92 3.94 1.56 10.54
C LYS A 92 4.13 0.88 11.88
N LEU A 93 5.20 1.20 12.60
CA LEU A 93 5.49 0.66 13.93
C LEU A 93 5.70 1.82 14.90
N ASN A 94 4.99 1.80 16.03
CA ASN A 94 5.05 2.86 17.05
C ASN A 94 4.80 4.30 16.55
N GLY A 95 4.23 4.47 15.36
CA GLY A 95 3.99 5.79 14.78
C GLY A 95 4.94 6.16 13.64
N ASP A 96 5.99 5.38 13.42
CA ASP A 96 6.99 5.60 12.37
C ASP A 96 6.74 4.65 11.21
N GLU A 97 6.86 5.16 9.98
CA GLU A 97 6.77 4.34 8.77
C GLU A 97 8.07 3.58 8.53
N ILE A 98 7.96 2.34 8.06
CA ILE A 98 9.09 1.46 7.77
C ILE A 98 9.20 1.32 6.26
N ASP A 99 9.66 2.38 5.61
CA ASP A 99 9.65 2.51 4.14
C ASP A 99 10.49 1.45 3.43
N ARG A 100 11.53 0.91 4.09
CA ARG A 100 12.37 -0.18 3.55
C ARG A 100 11.60 -1.45 3.20
N LEU A 101 10.38 -1.65 3.72
CA LEU A 101 9.55 -2.82 3.40
C LEU A 101 8.61 -2.57 2.22
N LEU A 102 8.56 -1.35 1.69
CA LEU A 102 7.71 -1.03 0.54
C LEU A 102 8.07 -1.94 -0.64
N GLY A 103 7.03 -2.55 -1.24
CA GLY A 103 7.20 -3.44 -2.38
C GLY A 103 7.63 -4.86 -2.02
N TYR A 104 7.90 -5.18 -0.75
CA TYR A 104 8.17 -6.56 -0.35
C TYR A 104 6.89 -7.39 -0.43
N GLU A 105 7.01 -8.69 -0.65
CA GLU A 105 5.89 -9.56 -0.98
C GLU A 105 5.72 -10.67 0.04
N PHE A 106 4.47 -10.85 0.47
CA PHE A 106 4.03 -12.04 1.17
C PHE A 106 3.40 -13.03 0.20
N GLU A 107 3.78 -14.30 0.33
CA GLU A 107 3.06 -15.42 -0.27
C GLU A 107 2.56 -16.36 0.83
N PHE A 108 1.23 -16.53 0.92
CA PHE A 108 0.59 -17.37 1.92
C PHE A 108 0.26 -18.73 1.31
N MET A 109 0.91 -19.77 1.82
CA MET A 109 0.78 -21.14 1.31
C MET A 109 -0.13 -21.98 2.18
N ALA A 110 -0.42 -23.19 1.68
CA ALA A 110 -1.10 -24.23 2.47
C ALA A 110 -0.29 -24.58 3.74
N GLU A 111 -0.95 -25.27 4.67
CA GLU A 111 -0.31 -25.76 5.91
C GLU A 111 0.26 -24.65 6.81
N GLY A 112 -0.16 -23.40 6.61
CA GLY A 112 0.24 -22.27 7.43
C GLY A 112 1.65 -21.78 7.18
N VAL A 113 2.23 -22.01 5.99
CA VAL A 113 3.55 -21.47 5.61
C VAL A 113 3.40 -20.11 4.92
N VAL A 114 4.25 -19.14 5.27
CA VAL A 114 4.30 -17.80 4.63
C VAL A 114 5.74 -17.44 4.28
N THR A 115 5.94 -16.80 3.14
CA THR A 115 7.23 -16.17 2.79
C THR A 115 7.12 -14.66 2.83
N LEU A 116 8.24 -13.99 3.10
CA LEU A 116 8.44 -12.56 2.89
C LEU A 116 9.65 -12.40 1.97
N SER A 117 9.46 -11.82 0.78
CA SER A 117 10.51 -11.69 -0.23
C SER A 117 10.74 -10.24 -0.64
N ASN A 118 12.00 -9.89 -0.88
CA ASN A 118 12.41 -8.64 -1.53
C ASN A 118 12.90 -8.86 -2.97
N GLY A 119 12.58 -10.01 -3.58
CA GLY A 119 13.02 -10.40 -4.93
C GLY A 119 14.40 -11.06 -4.95
N VAL A 120 15.30 -10.75 -4.02
CA VAL A 120 16.64 -11.35 -3.94
C VAL A 120 16.70 -12.45 -2.86
N ASN A 121 16.17 -12.12 -1.69
CA ASN A 121 16.19 -12.94 -0.51
C ASN A 121 14.76 -13.22 -0.06
N THR A 122 14.60 -14.31 0.69
CA THR A 122 13.28 -14.72 1.17
C THR A 122 13.39 -15.26 2.58
N SER A 123 12.59 -14.70 3.48
CA SER A 123 12.40 -15.17 4.85
C SER A 123 11.15 -16.07 4.88
N THR A 124 11.25 -17.24 5.51
CA THR A 124 10.13 -18.19 5.63
C THR A 124 9.63 -18.26 7.07
N GLY A 125 8.32 -18.31 7.24
CA GLY A 125 7.66 -18.38 8.53
C GLY A 125 6.37 -19.18 8.49
N SER A 126 5.60 -19.06 9.56
CA SER A 126 4.25 -19.57 9.69
C SER A 126 3.23 -18.45 9.84
N TRP A 127 2.01 -18.70 9.39
CA TRP A 127 0.87 -17.82 9.57
C TRP A 127 -0.37 -18.58 10.05
N GLU A 128 -1.22 -17.90 10.81
CA GLU A 128 -2.51 -18.41 11.25
C GLU A 128 -3.56 -17.28 11.26
N ILE A 129 -4.80 -17.62 10.91
CA ILE A 129 -5.95 -16.73 11.12
C ILE A 129 -6.74 -17.22 12.32
N THR A 130 -6.88 -16.34 13.31
CA THR A 130 -7.68 -16.52 14.53
C THR A 130 -8.67 -15.37 14.69
N THR A 131 -9.37 -15.32 15.82
CA THR A 131 -10.26 -14.21 16.20
C THR A 131 -9.92 -13.68 17.58
N ASN A 132 -10.01 -12.37 17.78
CA ASN A 132 -9.95 -11.80 19.13
C ASN A 132 -11.26 -12.07 19.92
N ALA A 133 -11.32 -11.64 21.18
CA ALA A 133 -12.48 -11.85 22.06
C ALA A 133 -13.79 -11.23 21.53
N GLN A 134 -13.71 -10.30 20.58
CA GLN A 134 -14.83 -9.63 19.94
C GLN A 134 -15.22 -10.26 18.58
N GLY A 135 -14.57 -11.35 18.18
CA GLY A 135 -14.82 -12.04 16.90
C GLY A 135 -14.21 -11.35 15.68
N ARG A 136 -13.26 -10.42 15.88
CA ARG A 136 -12.53 -9.80 14.76
C ARG A 136 -11.40 -10.72 14.31
N LEU A 137 -11.21 -10.84 13.00
CA LEU A 137 -10.14 -11.63 12.40
C LEU A 137 -8.76 -11.07 12.74
N VAL A 138 -7.84 -11.96 13.11
CA VAL A 138 -6.44 -11.66 13.43
C VAL A 138 -5.55 -12.55 12.57
N MET A 139 -4.60 -11.95 11.88
CA MET A 139 -3.52 -12.65 11.19
C MET A 139 -2.28 -12.68 12.09
N ALA A 140 -1.91 -13.84 12.60
CA ALA A 140 -0.68 -14.04 13.34
C ALA A 140 0.44 -14.43 12.37
N LEU A 141 1.52 -13.66 12.35
CA LEU A 141 2.73 -13.97 11.59
C LEU A 141 3.85 -14.35 12.57
N THR A 142 4.55 -15.45 12.30
CA THR A 142 5.72 -15.87 13.06
C THR A 142 6.80 -16.28 12.08
N PHE A 143 7.95 -15.62 12.14
CA PHE A 143 9.11 -16.03 11.35
C PHE A 143 10.11 -16.67 12.30
N GLY A 144 10.70 -17.79 11.89
CA GLY A 144 11.85 -18.31 12.60
C GLY A 144 13.03 -17.39 12.29
N GLU A 145 13.77 -16.91 13.29
CA GLU A 145 15.23 -17.05 13.33
C GLU A 145 15.90 -16.44 14.58
N ASP A 146 17.12 -16.93 14.81
CA ASP A 146 17.99 -16.63 15.94
C ASP A 146 18.22 -15.11 16.04
N PRO A 147 17.84 -14.44 17.15
CA PRO A 147 18.07 -13.02 17.34
C PRO A 147 19.56 -12.61 17.34
N ASN A 148 20.49 -13.57 17.26
CA ASN A 148 21.93 -13.36 17.19
C ASN A 148 22.55 -13.73 15.83
N ASP A 149 21.76 -14.03 14.78
CA ASP A 149 22.32 -14.32 13.45
C ASP A 149 23.00 -13.07 12.86
N PRO A 150 24.34 -13.05 12.71
CA PRO A 150 25.07 -11.92 12.14
C PRO A 150 24.81 -11.72 10.64
N ASP A 151 24.23 -12.70 9.95
CA ASP A 151 23.87 -12.66 8.53
C ASP A 151 22.40 -12.24 8.31
N ARG A 152 21.73 -11.70 9.35
CA ARG A 152 20.34 -11.22 9.37
C ARG A 152 19.83 -10.87 7.97
N LEU A 153 19.11 -11.81 7.37
CA LEU A 153 18.61 -11.69 6.01
C LEU A 153 17.75 -10.44 5.92
N ASP A 154 18.09 -9.55 5.00
CA ASP A 154 17.13 -8.62 4.41
C ASP A 154 16.27 -9.47 3.46
N PRO A 155 14.98 -9.73 3.75
CA PRO A 155 14.09 -8.93 4.58
C PRO A 155 14.08 -9.31 6.07
N ASN A 156 14.25 -8.32 6.95
CA ASN A 156 14.14 -8.47 8.41
C ASN A 156 12.68 -8.70 8.84
N PRO A 157 12.25 -9.94 9.15
CA PRO A 157 10.83 -10.23 9.35
C PRO A 157 10.33 -9.75 10.73
N ASN A 158 11.22 -9.31 11.63
CA ASN A 158 10.87 -8.76 12.95
C ASN A 158 9.94 -7.55 12.88
N GLU A 159 9.92 -6.87 11.75
CA GLU A 159 9.09 -5.67 11.51
C GLU A 159 7.66 -6.01 11.09
N VAL A 160 7.36 -7.30 10.87
CA VAL A 160 6.02 -7.75 10.45
C VAL A 160 5.48 -8.95 11.23
N GLN A 161 6.28 -9.62 12.07
CA GLN A 161 5.80 -10.73 12.92
C GLN A 161 4.99 -10.25 14.13
N PHE A 162 3.71 -9.96 13.90
CA PHE A 162 2.78 -9.57 14.95
C PHE A 162 1.45 -10.29 14.78
N GLU A 163 0.57 -10.12 15.76
CA GLU A 163 -0.85 -10.43 15.67
C GLU A 163 -1.59 -9.23 15.08
N TRP A 164 -1.76 -9.25 13.77
CA TRP A 164 -2.35 -8.18 12.98
C TRP A 164 -3.87 -8.28 12.97
N LEU A 165 -4.55 -7.32 13.62
CA LEU A 165 -6.01 -7.28 13.65
C LEU A 165 -6.58 -6.65 12.37
N LEU A 166 -7.44 -7.37 11.67
CA LEU A 166 -8.02 -6.92 10.41
C LEU A 166 -8.93 -5.70 10.64
N SER A 167 -8.66 -4.62 9.91
CA SER A 167 -9.41 -3.34 10.00
C SER A 167 -10.11 -2.95 8.69
N ASP A 168 -9.64 -3.43 7.53
CA ASP A 168 -10.29 -3.26 6.24
C ASP A 168 -10.06 -4.52 5.41
N LEU A 169 -11.14 -5.18 5.01
CA LEU A 169 -11.13 -6.36 4.17
C LEU A 169 -11.70 -5.99 2.80
N ARG A 170 -10.83 -5.96 1.79
CA ARG A 170 -11.24 -5.85 0.39
C ARG A 170 -10.55 -6.92 -0.42
N ASN A 171 -11.16 -7.26 -1.55
CA ASN A 171 -10.62 -8.27 -2.44
C ASN A 171 -9.21 -7.91 -2.94
N ASP A 172 -8.91 -6.62 -3.10
CA ASP A 172 -7.69 -6.07 -3.66
C ASP A 172 -6.78 -5.37 -2.64
N ARG A 173 -7.24 -5.16 -1.41
CA ARG A 173 -6.47 -4.47 -0.36
C ARG A 173 -6.88 -4.97 1.01
N LEU A 174 -5.87 -5.25 1.83
CA LEU A 174 -6.05 -5.54 3.24
C LEU A 174 -5.42 -4.43 4.07
N LYS A 175 -6.08 -4.09 5.17
CA LYS A 175 -5.49 -3.25 6.20
C LYS A 175 -5.61 -3.94 7.54
N PHE A 176 -4.52 -3.93 8.29
CA PHE A 176 -4.45 -4.40 9.66
C PHE A 176 -3.93 -3.30 10.58
N GLU A 177 -4.35 -3.32 11.83
CA GLU A 177 -3.89 -2.44 12.89
C GLU A 177 -3.71 -3.26 14.18
N ILE A 178 -3.01 -2.72 15.19
CA ILE A 178 -2.97 -3.34 16.54
C ILE A 178 -3.61 -2.38 17.53
N GLU A 179 -4.67 -2.82 18.21
CA GLU A 179 -5.45 -1.99 19.14
C GLU A 179 -4.58 -1.38 20.24
N GLY A 180 -4.80 -0.11 20.54
CA GLY A 180 -4.02 0.62 21.55
C GLY A 180 -2.62 1.04 21.10
N THR A 181 -2.24 0.77 19.84
CA THR A 181 -0.95 1.16 19.27
C THR A 181 -1.13 2.00 18.00
N ALA A 182 -0.02 2.52 17.46
CA ALA A 182 0.01 3.18 16.15
C ALA A 182 0.48 2.24 15.03
N TYR A 183 0.33 0.92 15.21
CA TYR A 183 0.83 -0.08 14.26
C TYR A 183 -0.17 -0.24 13.13
N GLU A 184 0.35 -0.28 11.90
CA GLU A 184 -0.45 -0.44 10.69
C GLU A 184 0.30 -1.30 9.68
N LEU A 185 -0.44 -2.21 9.03
CA LEU A 185 0.04 -2.98 7.88
C LEU A 185 -0.99 -2.83 6.76
N ILE A 186 -0.57 -2.30 5.61
CA ILE A 186 -1.40 -2.22 4.40
C ILE A 186 -0.79 -3.14 3.35
N LEU A 187 -1.59 -4.09 2.87
CA LEU A 187 -1.23 -5.00 1.80
C LEU A 187 -2.08 -4.73 0.57
N GLN A 188 -1.44 -4.72 -0.60
CA GLN A 188 -2.06 -4.65 -1.91
C GLN A 188 -2.01 -6.03 -2.53
N ARG A 189 -3.16 -6.56 -2.94
CA ARG A 189 -3.21 -7.84 -3.64
C ARG A 189 -2.62 -7.68 -5.03
N VAL A 190 -1.81 -8.65 -5.44
CA VAL A 190 -1.25 -8.72 -6.80
C VAL A 190 -1.43 -10.15 -7.33
N CYS A 191 -2.29 -10.30 -8.34
CA CYS A 191 -2.54 -11.57 -9.03
C CYS A 191 -1.88 -11.62 -10.42
N ASP A 192 -1.34 -10.49 -10.87
CA ASP A 192 -1.04 -10.19 -12.27
C ASP A 192 0.33 -10.73 -12.72
N ASP A 193 1.06 -11.41 -11.83
CA ASP A 193 2.29 -12.13 -12.15
C ASP A 193 2.03 -13.52 -12.78
N THR A 194 0.77 -13.83 -13.14
CA THR A 194 0.43 -15.04 -13.89
C THR A 194 0.16 -14.72 -15.37
N PRO A 195 0.68 -15.51 -16.33
CA PRO A 195 0.56 -15.23 -17.77
C PRO A 195 -0.87 -15.10 -18.32
N ASN A 196 -1.89 -15.51 -17.56
CA ASN A 196 -3.28 -15.59 -18.01
C ASN A 196 -4.18 -14.48 -17.44
N ASN A 197 -3.64 -13.57 -16.61
CA ASN A 197 -4.40 -12.51 -15.97
C ASN A 197 -3.57 -11.24 -15.75
N SER A 198 -2.75 -10.87 -16.74
CA SER A 198 -1.95 -9.65 -16.67
C SER A 198 -2.80 -8.43 -17.07
N ASP A 199 -2.85 -7.42 -16.22
CA ASP A 199 -3.30 -6.07 -16.60
C ASP A 199 -2.41 -5.55 -17.75
N GLY A 200 -3.03 -5.23 -18.89
CA GLY A 200 -2.31 -4.85 -20.11
C GLY A 200 -1.48 -3.58 -19.95
N ASP A 201 -1.99 -2.58 -19.21
CA ASP A 201 -1.26 -1.33 -18.96
C ASP A 201 -0.06 -1.60 -18.04
N VAL A 202 -0.26 -2.41 -16.99
CA VAL A 202 0.81 -2.81 -16.07
C VAL A 202 1.92 -3.53 -16.81
N LEU A 203 1.56 -4.48 -17.69
CA LEU A 203 2.51 -5.22 -18.51
C LEU A 203 3.28 -4.29 -19.46
N GLU A 204 2.59 -3.35 -20.10
CA GLU A 204 3.21 -2.39 -21.02
C GLU A 204 4.24 -1.51 -20.31
N ILE A 205 3.87 -0.90 -19.18
CA ILE A 205 4.76 -0.05 -18.39
C ILE A 205 5.94 -0.86 -17.85
N ARG A 206 5.70 -2.07 -17.34
CA ARG A 206 6.75 -2.97 -16.85
C ARG A 206 7.74 -3.30 -17.96
N THR A 207 7.25 -3.64 -19.14
CA THR A 207 8.08 -3.95 -20.32
C THR A 207 8.91 -2.73 -20.75
N ALA A 208 8.30 -1.54 -20.76
CA ALA A 208 8.98 -0.30 -21.08
C ALA A 208 10.15 -0.03 -20.10
N MET A 209 9.89 -0.15 -18.78
CA MET A 209 10.89 0.06 -17.74
C MET A 209 12.06 -0.93 -17.82
N MET A 210 11.81 -2.20 -18.15
CA MET A 210 12.87 -3.22 -18.25
C MET A 210 13.77 -3.08 -19.47
N ASP A 211 13.39 -2.26 -20.44
CA ASP A 211 14.07 -2.14 -21.73
C ASP A 211 15.31 -1.21 -21.69
N GLY A 212 16.27 -1.49 -20.79
CA GLY A 212 17.55 -0.78 -20.73
C GLY A 212 17.77 0.04 -19.46
N GLU A 213 18.76 0.94 -19.51
CA GLU A 213 19.18 1.74 -18.37
C GLU A 213 18.57 3.14 -18.39
N TRP A 214 18.26 3.65 -17.21
CA TRP A 214 17.56 4.91 -16.99
C TRP A 214 18.37 5.85 -16.10
N ILE A 215 18.21 7.14 -16.32
CA ILE A 215 18.71 8.20 -15.45
C ILE A 215 17.53 9.04 -14.94
N VAL A 216 17.72 9.69 -13.79
CA VAL A 216 16.77 10.69 -13.31
C VAL A 216 16.98 11.97 -14.10
N ALA A 217 16.04 12.26 -15.00
CA ALA A 217 16.03 13.51 -15.79
C ALA A 217 15.46 14.68 -15.00
N GLN A 218 14.58 14.40 -14.04
CA GLN A 218 14.06 15.39 -13.11
C GLN A 218 13.63 14.71 -11.80
N TYR A 219 13.98 15.34 -10.69
CA TYR A 219 13.36 15.08 -9.40
C TYR A 219 13.01 16.41 -8.72
N LYS A 220 11.74 16.58 -8.37
CA LYS A 220 11.23 17.72 -7.60
C LYS A 220 10.58 17.24 -6.32
N ASP A 221 11.07 17.74 -5.18
CA ASP A 221 10.38 17.65 -3.88
C ASP A 221 9.53 18.92 -3.72
N GLY A 222 8.23 18.77 -3.96
CA GLY A 222 7.31 19.89 -4.15
C GLY A 222 7.78 20.87 -5.23
N GLU A 223 8.21 22.04 -4.79
CA GLU A 223 8.69 23.11 -5.68
C GLU A 223 10.23 23.18 -5.80
N VAL A 224 10.95 22.36 -5.02
CA VAL A 224 12.42 22.34 -4.99
C VAL A 224 12.93 21.35 -6.03
N ASP A 225 13.76 21.82 -6.95
CA ASP A 225 14.44 20.94 -7.92
C ASP A 225 15.70 20.36 -7.29
N GLU A 226 15.68 19.06 -7.04
CA GLU A 226 16.76 18.30 -6.42
C GLU A 226 17.39 17.30 -7.40
N THR A 227 17.15 17.46 -8.71
CA THR A 227 17.64 16.56 -9.76
C THR A 227 19.16 16.31 -9.69
N GLN A 228 19.94 17.30 -9.23
CA GLN A 228 21.40 17.19 -9.12
C GLN A 228 21.87 16.06 -8.18
N ASN A 229 21.07 15.76 -7.15
CA ASN A 229 21.31 14.67 -6.19
C ASN A 229 21.37 13.31 -6.89
N PHE A 230 20.62 13.16 -7.99
CA PHE A 230 20.45 11.89 -8.68
C PHE A 230 21.34 11.72 -9.92
N MET A 231 22.03 12.77 -10.37
CA MET A 231 22.94 12.74 -11.52
C MET A 231 24.00 11.62 -11.49
N PRO A 232 24.54 11.20 -10.32
CA PRO A 232 25.53 10.13 -10.29
C PRO A 232 24.95 8.72 -10.51
N TYR A 233 23.63 8.53 -10.50
CA TYR A 233 23.03 7.20 -10.50
C TYR A 233 22.45 6.81 -11.87
N THR A 234 22.58 5.53 -12.19
CA THR A 234 21.91 4.86 -13.30
C THR A 234 21.07 3.71 -12.74
N PHE A 235 19.86 3.56 -13.26
CA PHE A 235 18.84 2.63 -12.80
C PHE A 235 18.56 1.59 -13.87
N GLY A 236 18.57 0.32 -13.49
CA GLY A 236 18.12 -0.80 -14.33
C GLY A 236 16.96 -1.50 -13.65
N PHE A 237 15.90 -1.81 -14.40
CA PHE A 237 14.73 -2.51 -13.88
C PHE A 237 14.76 -3.94 -14.44
N GLY A 238 14.84 -4.92 -13.54
CA GLY A 238 15.06 -6.33 -13.88
C GLY A 238 13.87 -7.23 -13.55
N GLU A 239 14.01 -8.51 -13.91
CA GLU A 239 13.09 -9.57 -13.52
C GLU A 239 13.05 -9.75 -11.99
N GLU A 240 12.09 -10.53 -11.50
CA GLU A 240 11.89 -10.81 -10.07
C GLU A 240 11.77 -9.52 -9.21
N HIS A 241 11.31 -8.43 -9.83
CA HIS A 241 11.06 -7.14 -9.19
C HIS A 241 12.34 -6.47 -8.64
N ILE A 242 13.51 -6.84 -9.17
CA ILE A 242 14.81 -6.30 -8.74
C ILE A 242 15.16 -5.05 -9.54
N MET A 243 15.50 -3.97 -8.83
CA MET A 243 16.06 -2.74 -9.41
C MET A 243 17.55 -2.66 -9.10
N SER A 244 18.39 -2.41 -10.10
CA SER A 244 19.81 -2.15 -9.92
C SER A 244 20.09 -0.65 -9.94
N ILE A 245 20.77 -0.13 -8.92
CA ILE A 245 21.17 1.27 -8.82
C ILE A 245 22.70 1.32 -8.83
N THR A 246 23.28 1.86 -9.89
CA THR A 246 24.74 1.93 -10.09
C THR A 246 25.21 3.37 -10.00
N THR A 247 26.23 3.64 -9.17
CA THR A 247 26.83 4.97 -9.06
C THR A 247 27.96 5.14 -10.09
N GLY A 248 27.79 6.03 -11.07
CA GLY A 248 28.72 6.26 -12.17
C GLY A 248 28.91 5.03 -13.07
N GLN A 249 29.90 5.05 -13.96
CA GLN A 249 30.08 3.98 -14.95
C GLN A 249 30.75 2.70 -14.41
N THR A 250 31.40 2.75 -13.24
CA THR A 250 32.17 1.63 -12.67
C THR A 250 32.03 1.51 -11.15
N GLY A 251 31.08 2.24 -10.55
CA GLY A 251 30.92 2.26 -9.10
C GLY A 251 30.15 1.07 -8.57
N VAL A 252 29.74 1.19 -7.31
CA VAL A 252 29.00 0.15 -6.60
C VAL A 252 27.58 0.06 -7.17
N THR A 253 27.14 -1.16 -7.47
CA THR A 253 25.74 -1.46 -7.78
C THR A 253 25.07 -1.96 -6.50
N ARG A 254 23.95 -1.34 -6.14
CA ARG A 254 23.07 -1.78 -5.05
C ARG A 254 21.78 -2.32 -5.65
N ALA A 255 21.19 -3.31 -4.98
CA ALA A 255 19.86 -3.78 -5.31
C ALA A 255 18.81 -2.96 -4.54
N GLY A 256 17.70 -2.68 -5.22
CA GLY A 256 16.45 -2.20 -4.66
C GLY A 256 15.29 -3.03 -5.20
N VAL A 257 14.08 -2.69 -4.81
CA VAL A 257 12.85 -3.34 -5.28
C VAL A 257 12.06 -2.37 -6.13
N TRP A 258 11.48 -2.85 -7.22
CA TRP A 258 10.55 -2.06 -8.02
C TRP A 258 9.33 -2.89 -8.39
N ARG A 259 8.16 -2.26 -8.48
CA ARG A 259 6.93 -2.93 -8.95
C ARG A 259 6.08 -1.98 -9.75
N VAL A 260 5.42 -2.51 -10.77
CA VAL A 260 4.29 -1.85 -11.43
C VAL A 260 3.04 -2.64 -11.09
N LEU A 261 2.03 -1.98 -10.54
CA LEU A 261 0.77 -2.59 -10.16
C LEU A 261 -0.39 -1.60 -10.26
N ARG A 262 -1.63 -2.11 -10.27
CA ARG A 262 -2.83 -1.30 -10.09
C ARG A 262 -3.32 -1.44 -8.65
N ASN A 263 -3.52 -0.30 -7.98
CA ASN A 263 -3.99 -0.31 -6.60
C ASN A 263 -5.51 -0.54 -6.50
N SER A 264 -6.01 -0.70 -5.28
CA SER A 264 -7.47 -0.83 -5.01
C SER A 264 -8.36 0.35 -5.40
N GLU A 265 -7.79 1.46 -5.87
CA GLU A 265 -8.54 2.59 -6.44
C GLU A 265 -8.53 2.59 -7.98
N GLY A 266 -7.95 1.57 -8.60
CA GLY A 266 -7.80 1.46 -10.05
C GLY A 266 -6.65 2.32 -10.62
N LYS A 267 -5.82 2.93 -9.78
CA LYS A 267 -4.69 3.77 -10.21
C LYS A 267 -3.46 2.91 -10.47
N LEU A 268 -2.76 3.20 -11.58
CA LEU A 268 -1.45 2.65 -11.87
C LEU A 268 -0.42 3.24 -10.93
N LYS A 269 0.36 2.37 -10.29
CA LYS A 269 1.41 2.71 -9.34
C LYS A 269 2.74 2.11 -9.77
N VAL A 270 3.81 2.83 -9.50
CA VAL A 270 5.19 2.37 -9.63
C VAL A 270 5.82 2.45 -8.25
N TYR A 271 5.95 1.30 -7.58
CA TYR A 271 6.60 1.24 -6.28
C TYR A 271 8.10 1.19 -6.55
N LEU A 272 8.83 2.11 -5.95
CA LEU A 272 10.29 2.12 -5.97
C LEU A 272 10.74 2.01 -4.52
N ASN A 273 11.68 1.11 -4.26
CA ASN A 273 12.38 1.00 -3.00
C ASN A 273 13.86 1.00 -3.32
N ALA A 274 14.42 2.21 -3.37
CA ALA A 274 15.82 2.47 -3.71
C ALA A 274 16.76 2.35 -2.50
N GLY A 275 16.20 1.99 -1.34
CA GLY A 275 16.88 1.92 -0.05
C GLY A 275 16.47 3.08 0.87
N VAL A 276 17.02 3.05 2.09
CA VAL A 276 16.69 4.00 3.17
C VAL A 276 17.92 4.78 3.66
N GLU A 277 18.97 4.84 2.85
CA GLU A 277 20.21 5.52 3.19
C GLU A 277 20.55 6.58 2.14
N GLY A 278 20.91 7.78 2.60
CA GLY A 278 21.29 8.89 1.74
C GLY A 278 20.11 9.41 0.90
N GLU A 279 20.42 10.05 -0.22
CA GLU A 279 19.44 10.72 -1.10
C GLU A 279 18.51 9.73 -1.82
N LEU A 280 18.85 8.43 -1.87
CA LEU A 280 17.97 7.43 -2.48
C LEU A 280 16.69 7.16 -1.67
N ILE A 281 16.66 7.55 -0.38
CA ILE A 281 15.44 7.42 0.42
C ILE A 281 14.28 8.23 -0.18
N ASP A 282 14.59 9.35 -0.83
CA ASP A 282 13.60 10.25 -1.42
C ASP A 282 12.93 9.63 -2.67
N LEU A 283 13.53 8.58 -3.25
CA LEU A 283 12.92 7.81 -4.34
C LEU A 283 12.10 6.61 -3.83
N THR A 284 12.22 6.25 -2.56
CA THR A 284 11.51 5.11 -1.97
C THR A 284 10.06 5.49 -1.67
N ASP A 285 9.18 5.27 -2.65
CA ASP A 285 7.76 5.62 -2.56
C ASP A 285 6.89 4.81 -3.54
N ASP A 286 5.57 4.86 -3.34
CA ASP A 286 4.53 4.20 -4.12
C ASP A 286 3.97 5.11 -5.22
N TRP A 287 4.86 5.66 -6.04
CA TRP A 287 4.56 6.68 -7.03
C TRP A 287 3.30 6.41 -7.87
N ASP A 288 2.47 7.44 -8.07
CA ASP A 288 1.44 7.44 -9.10
C ASP A 288 2.08 7.52 -10.49
N PHE A 289 1.72 6.60 -11.39
CA PHE A 289 2.11 6.69 -12.78
C PHE A 289 1.38 7.86 -13.47
N VAL A 290 2.11 8.73 -14.17
CA VAL A 290 1.54 9.86 -14.91
C VAL A 290 1.51 9.57 -16.40
N SER A 291 2.66 9.27 -17.00
CA SER A 291 2.77 9.02 -18.44
C SER A 291 4.09 8.32 -18.81
N MET A 292 4.13 7.77 -20.02
CA MET A 292 5.36 7.36 -20.69
C MET A 292 5.33 7.83 -22.15
N SER A 293 6.49 8.16 -22.70
CA SER A 293 6.63 8.67 -24.07
C SER A 293 7.30 7.64 -24.96
N TYR A 294 6.69 7.38 -26.12
CA TYR A 294 7.26 6.53 -27.16
C TYR A 294 8.04 7.38 -28.16
N ASN A 295 9.30 7.03 -28.38
CA ASN A 295 10.16 7.69 -29.35
C ASN A 295 10.17 6.91 -30.66
N GLU A 296 9.47 7.45 -31.66
CA GLU A 296 9.35 6.86 -33.00
C GLU A 296 10.69 6.71 -33.74
N ALA A 297 11.70 7.54 -33.42
CA ALA A 297 13.00 7.46 -34.09
C ALA A 297 13.79 6.22 -33.66
N ASN A 298 13.66 5.83 -32.39
CA ASN A 298 14.35 4.70 -31.79
C ASN A 298 13.43 3.48 -31.58
N MET A 299 12.12 3.63 -31.86
CA MET A 299 11.08 2.61 -31.70
C MET A 299 11.00 2.03 -30.28
N GLN A 300 11.13 2.89 -29.27
CA GLN A 300 11.13 2.49 -27.85
C GLN A 300 10.54 3.58 -26.96
N TYR A 301 10.04 3.17 -25.79
CA TYR A 301 9.75 4.11 -24.71
C TYR A 301 11.06 4.65 -24.11
N ASP A 302 11.19 5.96 -23.98
CA ASP A 302 12.43 6.62 -23.53
C ASP A 302 12.24 7.64 -22.40
N ARG A 303 11.00 7.89 -21.98
CA ARG A 303 10.69 8.76 -20.85
C ARG A 303 9.50 8.24 -20.05
N ILE A 304 9.62 8.27 -18.72
CA ILE A 304 8.56 7.91 -17.77
C ILE A 304 8.41 9.02 -16.74
N GLU A 305 7.17 9.40 -16.46
CA GLU A 305 6.83 10.43 -15.48
C GLU A 305 5.95 9.86 -14.38
N LEU A 306 6.35 10.16 -13.15
CA LEU A 306 5.79 9.69 -11.91
C LEU A 306 5.53 10.88 -10.99
N LYS A 307 4.55 10.75 -10.09
CA LYS A 307 4.32 11.75 -9.04
C LYS A 307 3.88 11.10 -7.73
N SER A 308 4.15 11.76 -6.62
CA SER A 308 3.62 11.36 -5.31
C SER A 308 3.01 12.55 -4.60
N TYR A 309 1.99 12.33 -3.78
CA TYR A 309 1.39 13.39 -2.97
C TYR A 309 1.90 13.27 -1.54
N ASN A 310 2.53 14.33 -1.05
CA ASN A 310 3.05 14.37 0.30
C ASN A 310 1.99 14.97 1.24
N ASP A 311 1.39 14.12 2.05
CA ASP A 311 0.34 14.51 3.00
C ASP A 311 0.83 15.48 4.09
N TYR A 312 2.14 15.53 4.37
CA TYR A 312 2.70 16.37 5.43
C TYR A 312 2.83 17.83 5.04
N ASN A 313 3.30 18.10 3.82
CA ASN A 313 3.50 19.47 3.31
C ASN A 313 2.40 19.89 2.30
N GLY A 314 1.57 18.94 1.84
CA GLY A 314 0.49 19.17 0.89
C GLY A 314 0.96 19.43 -0.55
N SER A 315 2.20 19.08 -0.90
CA SER A 315 2.75 19.22 -2.25
C SER A 315 2.77 17.91 -3.04
N TYR A 316 3.11 18.01 -4.32
CA TYR A 316 3.40 16.86 -5.16
C TYR A 316 4.88 16.79 -5.48
N ASP A 317 5.44 15.61 -5.31
CA ASP A 317 6.78 15.30 -5.77
C ASP A 317 6.69 14.76 -7.19
N VAL A 318 7.67 15.07 -8.02
CA VAL A 318 7.70 14.68 -9.44
C VAL A 318 9.02 14.00 -9.74
N LEU A 319 8.95 12.79 -10.30
CA LEU A 319 10.09 12.00 -10.71
C LEU A 319 9.96 11.66 -12.20
N VAL A 320 11.01 11.98 -12.97
CA VAL A 320 11.09 11.69 -14.39
C VAL A 320 12.34 10.86 -14.65
N PHE A 321 12.13 9.69 -15.23
CA PHE A 321 13.21 8.89 -15.81
C PHE A 321 13.33 9.16 -17.31
N GLU A 322 14.55 9.26 -17.80
CA GLU A 322 14.87 9.20 -19.23
C GLU A 322 15.87 8.08 -19.49
N LYS A 323 15.71 7.40 -20.62
CA LYS A 323 16.57 6.28 -21.02
C LYS A 323 17.94 6.81 -21.47
N LEU A 324 19.00 6.12 -21.07
CA LEU A 324 20.40 6.51 -21.32
C LEU A 324 20.81 6.41 -22.80
#